data_AF-A0A820TAV1-F1
#
_entry.id   AF-A0A820TAV1-F1
#
_cell.length_a   1.000
_cell.length_b   1.000
_cell.length_c   1.000
_cell.angle_alpha   90.00
_cell.angle_beta   90.00
_cell.angle_gamma   90.00
#
_symmetry.space_group_name_H-M   'P 1'
#
loop_
_entity.id
_entity.type
_entity.pdbx_description
1 polymer ?
#
loop_
_entity_poly.entity_id
_entity_poly.type
_entity_poly.pdbx_seq_one_letter_code
_entity_poly.pdbx_strand_id
1 'polypeptide(L)'
;SMTGASMFWLDALHGCKLDQPLLLPFDRYRLSNEHRTGRGTSIPFDFGQDLSHDFLIHASLNSISLEELALATYYVFLFKLTNGEK
;
A
#
# COMPACT_ATOMS: atom_id res chain seq x y z
N SER A 1 22.58 -13.32 20.01
CA SER A 1 21.23 -13.59 20.54
C SER A 1 20.22 -12.94 19.59
N MET A 2 19.39 -13.72 18.89
CA MET A 2 18.29 -13.16 18.10
C MET A 2 17.23 -12.64 19.07
N THR A 3 16.87 -11.38 18.93
CA THR A 3 15.82 -10.77 19.76
C THR A 3 14.44 -11.24 19.29
N GLY A 4 13.42 -11.17 20.16
CA GLY A 4 12.03 -11.49 19.78
C GLY A 4 11.54 -10.70 18.56
N ALA A 5 11.97 -9.43 18.42
CA ALA A 5 11.66 -8.61 17.26
C ALA A 5 12.28 -9.16 15.96
N SER A 6 13.49 -9.72 16.02
CA SER A 6 14.14 -10.32 14.85
C SER A 6 13.39 -11.57 14.36
N MET A 7 12.88 -12.39 15.29
CA MET A 7 12.07 -13.56 14.93
C MET A 7 10.72 -13.15 14.33
N PHE A 8 10.06 -12.14 14.91
CA PHE A 8 8.82 -11.60 14.38
C PHE A 8 8.95 -11.15 12.92
N TRP A 9 9.95 -10.33 12.60
CA TRP A 9 10.12 -9.84 11.22
C TRP A 9 10.53 -10.94 10.24
N LEU A 10 11.33 -11.90 10.70
CA LEU A 10 11.71 -13.04 9.87
C LEU A 10 10.49 -13.88 9.48
N ASP A 11 9.56 -14.07 10.41
CA ASP A 11 8.30 -14.79 10.17
C ASP A 11 7.30 -13.95 9.35
N ALA A 12 7.09 -12.68 9.72
CA ALA A 12 6.12 -11.80 9.07
C ALA A 12 6.46 -11.50 7.61
N LEU A 13 7.74 -11.48 7.25
CA LEU A 13 8.22 -11.27 5.88
C LEU A 13 8.55 -12.58 5.16
N HIS A 14 8.32 -13.72 5.80
CA HIS A 14 8.62 -15.01 5.21
C HIS A 14 7.77 -15.23 3.94
N GLY A 15 8.44 -15.49 2.81
CA GLY A 15 7.80 -15.67 1.51
C GLY A 15 7.47 -14.37 0.78
N CYS A 16 7.69 -13.19 1.38
CA CYS A 16 7.67 -11.93 0.63
C CYS A 16 8.83 -11.89 -0.35
N LYS A 17 8.56 -11.63 -1.63
CA LYS A 17 9.58 -11.48 -2.67
C LYS A 17 10.22 -10.08 -2.60
N LEU A 18 10.98 -9.81 -1.54
CA LEU A 18 11.55 -8.48 -1.29
C LEU A 18 12.50 -8.00 -2.40
N ASP A 19 13.10 -8.92 -3.14
CA ASP A 19 13.97 -8.63 -4.29
C ASP A 19 13.20 -8.35 -5.58
N GLN A 20 11.87 -8.56 -5.59
CA GLN A 20 11.00 -8.32 -6.73
C GLN A 20 10.13 -7.08 -6.48
N PRO A 21 10.36 -5.96 -7.19
CA PRO A 21 9.51 -4.79 -7.04
C PRO A 21 8.10 -5.09 -7.56
N LEU A 22 7.09 -4.50 -6.92
CA LEU A 22 5.72 -4.53 -7.43
C LEU A 22 5.69 -3.81 -8.79
N LEU A 23 5.28 -4.54 -9.84
CA LEU A 23 5.18 -4.01 -11.19
C LEU A 23 3.87 -3.23 -11.35
N LEU A 24 3.93 -1.94 -11.05
CA LEU A 24 2.83 -1.03 -11.33
C LEU A 24 2.88 -0.56 -12.78
N PRO A 25 1.73 -0.36 -13.45
CA PRO A 25 1.67 0.28 -14.75
C PRO A 25 2.34 1.66 -14.69
N PHE A 26 3.18 1.98 -15.66
CA PHE A 26 3.86 3.27 -15.75
C PHE A 26 3.68 3.87 -17.14
N ASP A 27 3.41 5.18 -17.20
CA ASP A 27 3.29 5.89 -18.47
C ASP A 27 4.66 6.13 -19.14
N ARG A 28 5.75 6.12 -18.35
CA ARG A 28 7.12 6.33 -18.83
C ARG A 28 8.01 5.19 -18.38
N TYR A 29 8.71 4.59 -19.35
CA TYR A 29 9.65 3.51 -19.09
C TYR A 29 10.82 3.99 -18.22
N ARG A 30 11.15 3.24 -17.18
CA ARG A 30 12.34 3.47 -16.36
C ARG A 30 13.57 2.89 -17.07
N LEU A 31 14.49 3.74 -17.49
CA LEU A 31 15.79 3.27 -17.98
C LEU A 31 16.61 2.71 -16.80
N SER A 32 17.24 1.55 -16.99
CA SER A 32 17.99 0.83 -15.95
C SER A 32 19.15 1.62 -15.34
N ASN A 33 19.65 2.65 -16.03
CA ASN A 33 20.78 3.49 -15.60
C ASN A 33 20.37 4.88 -15.12
N GLU A 34 19.07 5.21 -15.09
CA GLU A 34 18.61 6.48 -14.54
C GLU A 34 18.71 6.45 -13.01
N HIS A 35 19.58 7.30 -12.47
CA HIS A 35 19.62 7.54 -11.04
C HIS A 35 18.28 8.12 -10.59
N ARG A 36 17.78 7.69 -9.43
CA ARG A 36 16.57 8.29 -8.84
C ARG A 36 16.80 9.79 -8.69
N THR A 37 16.10 10.57 -9.50
CA THR A 37 16.23 12.04 -9.49
C THR A 37 15.66 12.67 -8.23
N GLY A 38 14.93 11.91 -7.41
CA GLY A 38 14.22 12.40 -6.23
C GLY A 38 13.05 13.32 -6.55
N ARG A 39 12.71 13.50 -7.84
CA ARG A 39 11.59 14.35 -8.27
C ARG A 39 10.28 13.59 -8.10
N GLY A 40 9.32 14.22 -7.43
CA GLY A 40 7.96 13.74 -7.27
C GLY A 40 6.97 14.87 -7.49
N THR A 41 5.71 14.51 -7.70
CA THR A 41 4.58 15.44 -7.69
C THR A 41 3.59 14.97 -6.63
N SER A 42 2.81 15.90 -6.09
CA SER A 42 1.68 15.60 -5.22
C SER A 42 0.39 15.95 -5.94
N ILE A 43 -0.61 15.10 -5.81
CA ILE A 43 -1.97 15.35 -6.31
C ILE A 43 -2.89 15.32 -5.09
N PRO A 44 -3.42 16.47 -4.64
CA PRO A 44 -4.39 16.49 -3.55
C PRO A 44 -5.73 15.94 -4.04
N PHE A 45 -6.42 15.23 -3.16
CA PHE A 45 -7.79 14.76 -3.38
C PHE A 45 -8.56 14.77 -2.05
N ASP A 46 -9.88 14.75 -2.15
CA ASP A 46 -10.81 14.65 -1.02
C ASP A 46 -11.84 13.55 -1.31
N PHE A 47 -12.35 12.89 -0.27
CA PHE A 47 -13.38 11.86 -0.41
C PHE A 47 -14.78 12.46 -0.53
N GLY A 48 -14.97 13.74 -0.21
CA GLY A 48 -16.28 14.35 -0.07
C GLY A 48 -16.95 13.94 1.24
N GLN A 49 -18.03 14.64 1.60
CA GLN A 49 -18.71 14.46 2.88
C GLN A 49 -19.35 13.07 3.00
N ASP A 50 -20.07 12.64 1.96
CA ASP A 50 -20.84 11.40 2.00
C ASP A 50 -19.94 10.17 2.17
N LEU A 51 -18.91 10.03 1.32
CA LEU A 51 -17.98 8.91 1.42
C LEU A 51 -17.16 8.94 2.71
N SER A 52 -16.77 10.13 3.19
CA SER A 52 -16.09 10.26 4.49
C SER A 52 -16.97 9.78 5.64
N HIS A 53 -18.26 10.12 5.61
CA HIS A 53 -19.23 9.68 6.60
C HIS A 53 -19.42 8.16 6.57
N ASP A 54 -19.58 7.59 5.37
CA ASP A 54 -19.73 6.15 5.18
C ASP A 54 -18.48 5.38 5.65
N PHE A 55 -17.27 5.90 5.37
CA PHE A 55 -16.01 5.34 5.87
C PHE A 55 -15.96 5.32 7.40
N LEU A 56 -16.34 6.42 8.06
CA LEU A 56 -16.36 6.52 9.51
C LEU A 56 -17.37 5.55 10.14
N ILE A 57 -18.57 5.44 9.57
CA ILE A 57 -19.57 4.48 10.02
C ILE A 57 -19.04 3.06 9.84
N HIS A 58 -18.48 2.73 8.68
CA HIS A 58 -17.99 1.39 8.40
C HIS A 58 -16.85 0.99 9.34
N ALA A 59 -15.88 1.87 9.58
CA ALA A 59 -14.80 1.63 10.53
C ALA A 59 -15.34 1.39 11.95
N SER A 60 -16.30 2.24 12.38
CA SER A 60 -16.93 2.13 13.70
C SER A 60 -17.69 0.81 13.88
N LEU A 61 -18.48 0.40 12.88
CA LEU A 61 -19.24 -0.86 12.91
C LEU A 61 -18.35 -2.10 12.98
N ASN A 62 -17.15 -2.03 12.38
CA ASN A 62 -16.21 -3.16 12.33
C ASN A 62 -15.14 -3.09 13.43
N SER A 63 -15.19 -2.10 14.33
CA SER A 63 -14.19 -1.90 15.39
C SER A 63 -12.75 -1.82 14.86
N ILE A 64 -12.57 -1.22 13.68
CA ILE A 64 -11.27 -0.94 13.08
C ILE A 64 -11.01 0.56 13.06
N SER A 65 -9.73 0.93 13.06
CA SER A 65 -9.32 2.32 12.84
C SER A 65 -9.62 2.77 11.41
N LEU A 66 -9.76 4.08 11.22
CA LEU A 66 -9.95 4.65 9.89
C LEU A 66 -8.71 4.41 9.01
N GLU A 67 -7.53 4.42 9.63
CA GLU A 67 -6.24 4.13 9.00
C GLU A 67 -6.18 2.70 8.47
N GLU A 68 -6.65 1.71 9.24
CA GLU A 68 -6.71 0.31 8.80
C GLU A 68 -7.66 0.13 7.62
N LEU A 69 -8.84 0.78 7.67
CA LEU A 69 -9.79 0.75 6.55
C LEU A 69 -9.22 1.40 5.28
N ALA A 70 -8.54 2.54 5.43
CA ALA A 70 -7.87 3.21 4.32
C ALA A 70 -6.74 2.36 3.74
N LEU A 71 -5.94 1.72 4.60
CA LEU A 71 -4.86 0.83 4.18
C LEU A 71 -5.41 -0.42 3.46
N ALA A 72 -6.47 -1.02 3.97
CA ALA A 72 -7.14 -2.15 3.31
C ALA A 72 -7.68 -1.74 1.93
N THR A 73 -8.29 -0.55 1.84
CA THR A 73 -8.77 0.01 0.57
C THR A 73 -7.62 0.21 -0.42
N TYR A 74 -6.47 0.70 0.04
CA TYR A 74 -5.27 0.84 -0.77
C TYR A 74 -4.74 -0.50 -1.28
N TYR A 75 -4.72 -1.55 -0.44
CA TYR A 75 -4.34 -2.90 -0.89
C TYR A 75 -5.32 -3.47 -1.93
N VAL A 76 -6.63 -3.26 -1.76
CA VAL A 76 -7.64 -3.66 -2.75
C VAL A 76 -7.43 -2.89 -4.07
N PHE A 77 -7.14 -1.59 -3.99
CA PHE A 77 -6.80 -0.79 -5.16
C PHE A 77 -5.58 -1.34 -5.90
N LEU A 78 -4.47 -1.62 -5.19
CA LEU A 78 -3.28 -2.22 -5.78
C LEU A 78 -3.58 -3.58 -6.42
N PHE A 79 -4.33 -4.45 -5.74
CA PHE A 79 -4.73 -5.75 -6.26
C PHE A 79 -5.54 -5.62 -7.56
N LYS A 80 -6.46 -4.65 -7.64
CA LYS A 80 -7.21 -4.38 -8.87
C LYS A 80 -6.32 -3.78 -9.96
N LEU A 81 -5.40 -2.90 -9.60
CA LEU A 81 -4.48 -2.24 -10.52
C LEU A 81 -3.51 -3.22 -11.19
N THR A 82 -3.08 -4.26 -10.47
CA THR A 82 -2.17 -5.30 -10.97
C THR A 82 -2.90 -6.53 -11.53
N ASN A 83 -4.21 -6.47 -11.75
CA ASN A 83 -5.04 -7.62 -12.16
C ASN A 83 -4.88 -8.86 -11.26
N GLY A 84 -4.55 -8.65 -9.99
CA GLY A 84 -4.38 -9.71 -8.99
C GLY A 84 -3.02 -10.41 -9.01
N GLU A 85 -2.02 -9.85 -9.69
CA GLU A 85 -0.63 -10.32 -9.55
C GLU A 85 -0.18 -10.19 -8.08
N LYS A 86 0.35 -11.30 -7.54
CA LYS A 86 0.88 -11.46 -6.17
C LYS A 86 2.40 -11.56 -6.16
#